data_AF-A0A9R0TX92-F1
#
_entry.id   AF-A0A9R0TX92-F1
#
_cell.length_a   1.000
_cell.length_b   1.000
_cell.length_c   1.000
_cell.angle_alpha   90.00
_cell.angle_beta   90.00
_cell.angle_gamma   90.00
#
_symmetry.space_group_name_H-M   'P 1'
#
loop_
_entity.id
_entity.type
_entity.pdbx_description
1 polymer ?
#
loop_
_entity_poly.entity_id
_entity_poly.type
_entity_poly.pdbx_seq_one_letter_code
_entity_poly.pdbx_strand_id
1 'polypeptide(L)'
;MLDLSMNSLSGPIPPELGKLEVLMFVNFSHNQFSGAIPVSIASMQSLTMFDVSYNFLEGSIPKGIRNASAEWFLHNKDLCGDLIGISPCNLPLADHRRKHQKIILSIGLPMFAAAISVVVACVIAFFICRKKVSQRTDDVNKRDVFSVWSFDGKMAFEDIINATDNFDEKHCIGEGSSGIVYKAELPDEQVVAVKKLPWRR
;
A
#
# COMPACT_ATOMS: atom_id res chain seq x y z
N MET A 1 -50.08 -10.18 -15.48
CA MET A 1 -48.91 -10.28 -14.58
C MET A 1 -47.67 -10.17 -15.45
N LEU A 2 -46.66 -9.45 -14.98
CA LEU A 2 -45.34 -9.33 -15.58
C LEU A 2 -44.30 -9.54 -14.48
N ASP A 3 -43.57 -10.65 -14.54
CA ASP A 3 -42.50 -10.96 -13.61
C ASP A 3 -41.18 -11.06 -14.38
N LEU A 4 -40.27 -10.15 -14.06
CA LEU A 4 -38.90 -10.09 -14.58
C LEU A 4 -37.89 -10.10 -13.45
N SER A 5 -38.29 -10.57 -12.25
CA SER A 5 -37.42 -10.57 -11.08
C SER A 5 -36.21 -11.47 -11.25
N MET A 6 -35.15 -11.22 -10.45
CA MET A 6 -33.92 -12.03 -10.43
C MET A 6 -33.23 -12.11 -11.79
N ASN A 7 -33.08 -10.98 -12.46
CA ASN A 7 -32.37 -10.87 -13.73
C ASN A 7 -31.24 -9.84 -13.63
N SER A 8 -30.54 -9.64 -14.74
CA SER A 8 -29.51 -8.60 -14.88
C SER A 8 -29.98 -7.45 -15.78
N LEU A 9 -31.29 -7.16 -15.77
CA LEU A 9 -31.85 -6.06 -16.56
C LEU A 9 -31.37 -4.73 -15.99
N SER A 10 -30.97 -3.82 -16.87
CA SER A 10 -30.39 -2.52 -16.51
C SER A 10 -31.00 -1.38 -17.32
N GLY A 11 -30.69 -0.15 -16.91
CA GLY A 11 -31.28 1.05 -17.49
C GLY A 11 -32.58 1.47 -16.80
N PRO A 12 -33.29 2.46 -17.34
CA PRO A 12 -34.51 2.98 -16.73
C PRO A 12 -35.72 2.08 -16.97
N ILE A 13 -36.69 2.16 -16.05
CA ILE A 13 -38.02 1.58 -16.28
C ILE A 13 -38.70 2.40 -17.40
N PRO A 14 -39.15 1.79 -18.50
CA PRO A 14 -39.73 2.53 -19.61
C PRO A 14 -41.09 3.13 -19.23
N PRO A 15 -41.35 4.43 -19.50
CA PRO A 15 -42.63 5.06 -19.18
C PRO A 15 -43.81 4.44 -19.94
N GLU A 16 -43.55 3.77 -21.05
CA GLU A 16 -44.54 3.01 -21.84
C GLU A 16 -45.21 1.90 -21.03
N LEU A 17 -44.57 1.39 -19.97
CA LEU A 17 -45.16 0.40 -19.07
C LEU A 17 -46.49 0.90 -18.47
N GLY A 18 -46.60 2.20 -18.23
CA GLY A 18 -47.82 2.83 -17.72
C GLY A 18 -49.02 2.80 -18.68
N LYS A 19 -48.82 2.42 -19.96
CA LYS A 19 -49.90 2.25 -20.96
C LYS A 19 -50.61 0.90 -20.86
N LEU A 20 -50.09 -0.02 -20.03
CA LEU A 20 -50.65 -1.37 -19.90
C LEU A 20 -51.79 -1.38 -18.87
N GLU A 21 -53.00 -1.02 -19.32
CA GLU A 21 -54.17 -0.79 -18.46
C GLU A 21 -54.64 -2.02 -17.66
N VAL A 22 -54.39 -3.23 -18.17
CA VAL A 22 -54.82 -4.49 -17.56
C VAL A 22 -53.77 -5.12 -16.64
N LEU A 23 -52.60 -4.52 -16.50
CA LEU A 23 -51.50 -5.13 -15.77
C LEU A 23 -51.68 -4.93 -14.26
N MET A 24 -51.91 -6.04 -13.55
CA MET A 24 -52.18 -6.03 -12.11
C MET A 24 -50.94 -6.26 -11.25
N PHE A 25 -50.06 -7.16 -11.68
CA PHE A 25 -48.88 -7.58 -10.93
C PHE A 25 -47.64 -7.31 -11.77
N VAL A 26 -46.72 -6.53 -11.23
CA VAL A 26 -45.41 -6.24 -11.80
C VAL A 26 -44.36 -6.55 -10.75
N ASN A 27 -43.41 -7.42 -11.09
CA ASN A 27 -42.29 -7.77 -10.23
C ASN A 27 -40.99 -7.61 -11.01
N PHE A 28 -40.25 -6.55 -10.69
CA PHE A 28 -38.94 -6.21 -11.24
C PHE A 28 -37.84 -6.30 -10.17
N SER A 29 -38.13 -6.93 -9.03
CA SER A 29 -37.17 -7.04 -7.93
C SER A 29 -35.88 -7.75 -8.34
N HIS A 30 -34.79 -7.49 -7.64
CA HIS A 30 -33.48 -8.12 -7.90
C HIS A 30 -33.02 -7.96 -9.35
N ASN A 31 -32.89 -6.71 -9.78
CA ASN A 31 -32.34 -6.32 -11.08
C ASN A 31 -31.35 -5.17 -10.91
N GLN A 32 -30.96 -4.54 -12.00
CA GLN A 32 -30.05 -3.40 -12.05
C GLN A 32 -30.75 -2.16 -12.64
N PHE A 33 -32.07 -2.05 -12.50
CA PHE A 33 -32.80 -0.87 -12.98
C PHE A 33 -32.34 0.38 -12.25
N SER A 34 -32.20 1.49 -12.98
CA SER A 34 -31.60 2.74 -12.51
C SER A 34 -32.42 3.95 -12.94
N GLY A 35 -32.27 5.08 -12.24
CA GLY A 35 -33.02 6.30 -12.52
C GLY A 35 -34.37 6.33 -11.78
N ALA A 36 -35.25 7.25 -12.19
CA ALA A 36 -36.52 7.48 -11.51
C ALA A 36 -37.61 6.48 -11.91
N ILE A 37 -38.53 6.20 -10.97
CA ILE A 37 -39.76 5.46 -11.26
C ILE A 37 -40.67 6.37 -12.11
N PRO A 38 -41.11 5.94 -13.31
CA PRO A 38 -41.95 6.78 -14.17
C PRO A 38 -43.28 7.13 -13.51
N VAL A 39 -43.68 8.40 -13.62
CA VAL A 39 -44.98 8.87 -13.10
C VAL A 39 -46.16 8.15 -13.75
N SER A 40 -45.99 7.61 -14.96
CA SER A 40 -47.00 6.82 -15.66
C SER A 40 -47.40 5.52 -14.93
N ILE A 41 -46.57 5.02 -14.01
CA ILE A 41 -46.93 3.88 -13.15
C ILE A 41 -48.08 4.26 -12.20
N ALA A 42 -48.13 5.51 -11.74
CA ALA A 42 -49.22 5.98 -10.89
C ALA A 42 -50.58 6.08 -11.61
N SER A 43 -50.59 6.09 -12.96
CA SER A 43 -51.83 6.07 -13.75
C SER A 43 -52.40 4.67 -14.02
N MET A 44 -51.68 3.60 -13.65
CA MET A 44 -52.14 2.23 -13.89
C MET A 44 -53.24 1.83 -12.89
N GLN A 45 -54.50 1.89 -13.32
CA GLN A 45 -55.65 1.70 -12.43
C GLN A 45 -55.82 0.26 -11.92
N SER A 46 -55.42 -0.72 -12.71
CA SER A 46 -55.53 -2.15 -12.37
C SER A 46 -54.36 -2.66 -11.52
N LEU A 47 -53.33 -1.84 -11.29
CA LEU A 47 -52.10 -2.25 -10.62
C LEU A 47 -52.36 -2.50 -9.12
N THR A 48 -52.09 -3.72 -8.69
CA THR A 48 -52.26 -4.19 -7.31
C THR A 48 -50.94 -4.48 -6.62
N MET A 49 -49.89 -4.81 -7.38
CA MET A 49 -48.54 -5.07 -6.88
C MET A 49 -47.50 -4.51 -7.85
N PHE A 50 -46.54 -3.77 -7.33
CA PHE A 50 -45.44 -3.19 -8.11
C PHE A 50 -44.14 -3.29 -7.33
N ASP A 51 -43.51 -4.47 -7.34
CA ASP A 51 -42.26 -4.70 -6.61
C ASP A 51 -41.04 -4.32 -7.48
N VAL A 52 -40.28 -3.34 -7.02
CA VAL A 52 -39.02 -2.86 -7.62
C VAL A 52 -37.87 -2.89 -6.61
N SER A 53 -37.99 -3.70 -5.56
CA SER A 53 -37.00 -3.82 -4.50
C SER A 53 -35.67 -4.38 -5.05
N TYR A 54 -34.57 -4.11 -4.34
CA TYR A 54 -33.23 -4.57 -4.75
C TYR A 54 -32.87 -4.15 -6.19
N ASN A 55 -32.91 -2.83 -6.44
CA ASN A 55 -32.49 -2.18 -7.68
C ASN A 55 -31.63 -0.93 -7.36
N PHE A 56 -31.29 -0.14 -8.38
CA PHE A 56 -30.54 1.12 -8.26
C PHE A 56 -31.41 2.34 -8.59
N LEU A 57 -32.71 2.29 -8.27
CA LEU A 57 -33.64 3.38 -8.53
C LEU A 57 -33.37 4.57 -7.59
N GLU A 58 -33.65 5.77 -8.09
CA GLU A 58 -33.40 7.03 -7.39
C GLU A 58 -34.55 8.03 -7.55
N GLY A 59 -34.59 9.03 -6.66
CA GLY A 59 -35.58 10.10 -6.71
C GLY A 59 -36.87 9.81 -5.94
N SER A 60 -37.89 10.62 -6.18
CA SER A 60 -39.16 10.53 -5.46
C SER A 60 -40.05 9.43 -6.01
N ILE A 61 -40.68 8.68 -5.12
CA ILE A 61 -41.72 7.71 -5.47
C ILE A 61 -42.96 8.46 -5.98
N PRO A 62 -43.49 8.15 -7.17
CA PRO A 62 -44.68 8.80 -7.71
C PRO A 62 -45.86 8.71 -6.76
N LYS A 63 -46.49 9.86 -6.49
CA LYS A 63 -47.75 9.91 -5.75
C LYS A 63 -48.86 9.28 -6.60
N GLY A 64 -49.73 8.50 -5.99
CA GLY A 64 -50.90 7.90 -6.66
C GLY A 64 -50.78 6.41 -6.98
N ILE A 65 -49.63 5.77 -6.70
CA ILE A 65 -49.55 4.30 -6.70
C ILE A 65 -50.48 3.79 -5.59
N ARG A 66 -51.56 3.11 -5.98
CA ARG A 66 -52.59 2.62 -5.06
C ARG A 66 -52.05 1.44 -4.24
N ASN A 67 -52.39 1.43 -2.95
CA ASN A 67 -52.00 0.37 -2.01
C ASN A 67 -50.48 0.09 -1.99
N ALA A 68 -49.67 1.13 -2.19
CA ALA A 68 -48.22 1.02 -2.21
C ALA A 68 -47.67 0.55 -0.85
N SER A 69 -46.99 -0.59 -0.84
CA SER A 69 -46.21 -1.05 0.32
C SER A 69 -44.79 -0.51 0.23
N ALA A 70 -44.18 -0.16 1.37
CA ALA A 70 -42.78 0.25 1.40
C ALA A 70 -41.83 -0.88 0.98
N GLU A 71 -42.22 -2.13 1.20
CA GLU A 71 -41.45 -3.33 0.85
C GLU A 71 -41.06 -3.36 -0.64
N TRP A 72 -41.97 -2.92 -1.50
CA TRP A 72 -41.78 -2.85 -2.95
C TRP A 72 -40.64 -1.94 -3.39
N PHE A 73 -40.18 -1.04 -2.51
CA PHE A 73 -39.16 -0.05 -2.83
C PHE A 73 -37.89 -0.23 -1.99
N LEU A 74 -37.86 -1.23 -1.09
CA LEU A 74 -36.72 -1.48 -0.22
C LEU A 74 -35.46 -1.80 -1.04
N HIS A 75 -34.31 -1.55 -0.41
CA HIS A 75 -33.00 -1.80 -1.02
C HIS A 75 -32.74 -1.04 -2.34
N ASN A 76 -33.40 0.12 -2.52
CA ASN A 76 -32.97 1.16 -3.45
C ASN A 76 -32.35 2.30 -2.66
N LYS A 77 -31.12 2.69 -3.00
CA LYS A 77 -30.30 3.57 -2.15
C LYS A 77 -30.81 5.01 -2.07
N ASP A 78 -31.34 5.52 -3.17
CA ASP A 78 -31.61 6.94 -3.36
C ASP A 78 -33.11 7.21 -3.63
N LEU A 79 -33.99 6.25 -3.30
CA LEU A 79 -35.45 6.45 -3.32
C LEU A 79 -35.93 7.16 -2.06
N CYS A 80 -36.87 8.09 -2.26
CA CYS A 80 -37.50 8.83 -1.18
C CYS A 80 -39.02 8.99 -1.38
N GLY A 81 -39.77 9.19 -0.30
CA GLY A 81 -41.22 9.38 -0.37
C GLY A 81 -41.88 9.51 1.00
N ASP A 82 -43.20 9.69 0.98
CA ASP A 82 -44.02 9.88 2.18
C ASP A 82 -44.54 8.54 2.78
N LEU A 83 -43.93 7.40 2.41
CA LEU A 83 -44.33 6.06 2.85
C LEU A 83 -43.58 5.65 4.12
N ILE A 84 -44.28 5.04 5.08
CA ILE A 84 -43.68 4.52 6.32
C ILE A 84 -42.63 3.45 5.95
N GLY A 85 -41.39 3.63 6.39
CA GLY A 85 -40.28 2.74 6.04
C GLY A 85 -39.40 3.24 4.89
N ILE A 86 -39.73 4.38 4.27
CA ILE A 86 -38.93 5.04 3.24
C ILE A 86 -38.49 6.41 3.74
N SER A 87 -37.29 6.85 3.32
CA SER A 87 -36.76 8.15 3.70
C SER A 87 -37.57 9.30 3.05
N PRO A 88 -37.87 10.40 3.78
CA PRO A 88 -38.57 11.54 3.19
C PRO A 88 -37.66 12.31 2.23
N CYS A 89 -38.21 12.80 1.11
CA CYS A 89 -37.44 13.52 0.09
C CYS A 89 -36.85 14.87 0.53
N ASN A 90 -37.25 15.37 1.70
CA ASN A 90 -36.80 16.67 2.24
C ASN A 90 -35.52 16.57 3.09
N LEU A 91 -34.74 15.48 2.97
CA LEU A 91 -33.42 15.41 3.58
C LEU A 91 -32.46 16.36 2.85
N PRO A 92 -31.75 17.27 3.55
CA PRO A 92 -30.71 18.11 2.95
C PRO A 92 -29.49 17.24 2.57
N LEU A 93 -29.63 16.45 1.50
CA LEU A 93 -28.59 15.57 0.93
C LEU A 93 -27.47 16.33 0.19
N ALA A 94 -27.44 17.66 0.30
CA ALA A 94 -26.39 18.50 -0.27
C ALA A 94 -25.22 18.80 0.69
N ASP A 95 -25.34 18.48 1.99
CA ASP A 95 -24.32 18.87 2.97
C ASP A 95 -23.26 17.79 3.22
N HIS A 96 -23.62 16.50 3.27
CA HIS A 96 -22.65 15.45 3.63
C HIS A 96 -21.57 15.22 2.55
N ARG A 97 -21.94 15.25 1.26
CA ARG A 97 -20.96 15.07 0.17
C ARG A 97 -19.98 16.24 0.07
N ARG A 98 -20.46 17.49 0.24
CA ARG A 98 -19.59 18.69 0.27
C ARG A 98 -18.75 18.76 1.53
N LYS A 99 -19.28 18.39 2.70
CA LYS A 99 -18.53 18.36 3.95
C LYS A 99 -17.41 17.32 3.90
N HIS A 100 -17.68 16.11 3.40
CA HIS A 100 -16.64 15.09 3.23
C HIS A 100 -15.58 15.51 2.20
N GLN A 101 -15.98 16.12 1.08
CA GLN A 101 -15.03 16.63 0.08
C GLN A 101 -14.20 17.80 0.62
N LYS A 102 -14.79 18.71 1.41
CA LYS A 102 -14.08 19.79 2.11
C LYS A 102 -13.11 19.25 3.17
N ILE A 103 -13.49 18.20 3.92
CA ILE A 103 -12.64 17.55 4.93
C ILE A 103 -11.46 16.82 4.28
N ILE A 104 -11.69 16.09 3.18
CA ILE A 104 -10.61 15.41 2.44
C ILE A 104 -9.62 16.43 1.88
N LEU A 105 -10.09 17.55 1.34
CA LEU A 105 -9.21 18.60 0.83
C LEU A 105 -8.46 19.33 1.96
N SER A 106 -9.11 19.60 3.08
CA SER A 106 -8.53 20.39 4.19
C SER A 106 -7.55 19.59 5.06
N ILE A 107 -7.77 18.28 5.25
CA ILE A 107 -6.91 17.42 6.08
C ILE A 107 -5.95 16.59 5.22
N GLY A 108 -6.38 16.12 4.04
CA GLY A 108 -5.54 15.28 3.18
C GLY A 108 -4.35 16.03 2.58
N LEU A 109 -4.56 17.28 2.14
CA LEU A 109 -3.51 18.10 1.53
C LEU A 109 -2.32 18.39 2.48
N PRO A 110 -2.51 18.81 3.75
CA PRO A 110 -1.39 19.03 4.67
C PRO A 110 -0.70 17.72 5.07
N MET A 111 -1.43 16.60 5.24
CA MET A 111 -0.78 15.31 5.54
C MET A 111 0.12 14.83 4.39
N PHE A 112 -0.34 14.98 3.15
CA PHE A 112 0.46 14.61 1.98
C PHE A 112 1.70 15.49 1.82
N ALA A 113 1.55 16.81 2.03
CA ALA A 113 2.68 17.74 2.03
C ALA A 113 3.72 17.43 3.13
N ALA A 114 3.26 17.07 4.33
CA ALA A 114 4.15 16.65 5.42
C ALA A 114 4.88 15.33 5.13
N ALA A 115 4.20 14.36 4.50
CA ALA A 115 4.85 13.12 4.09
C ALA A 115 5.96 13.38 3.04
N ILE A 116 5.69 14.24 2.06
CA ILE A 116 6.70 14.61 1.04
C ILE A 116 7.89 15.32 1.70
N SER A 117 7.67 16.25 2.63
CA SER A 117 8.77 16.98 3.28
C SER A 117 9.68 16.05 4.09
N VAL A 118 9.11 15.05 4.78
CA VAL A 118 9.88 14.01 5.49
C VAL A 118 10.71 13.18 4.53
N VAL A 119 10.13 12.74 3.40
CA VAL A 119 10.87 11.96 2.39
C VAL A 119 12.03 12.76 1.81
N VAL A 120 11.80 14.03 1.45
CA VAL A 120 12.85 14.92 0.93
C VAL A 120 13.97 15.11 1.96
N ALA A 121 13.63 15.33 3.25
CA ALA A 121 14.62 15.45 4.31
C ALA A 121 15.44 14.16 4.48
N CYS A 122 14.80 12.99 4.42
CA CYS A 122 15.49 11.69 4.46
C CYS A 122 16.44 11.50 3.28
N VAL A 123 16.04 11.90 2.07
CA VAL A 123 16.89 11.82 0.87
C VAL A 123 18.09 12.76 1.00
N ILE A 124 17.88 14.00 1.43
CA ILE A 124 18.98 14.97 1.67
C ILE A 124 19.95 14.41 2.73
N ALA A 125 19.43 13.90 3.84
CA ALA A 125 20.24 13.31 4.89
C ALA A 125 21.05 12.10 4.37
N PHE A 126 20.43 11.24 3.55
CA PHE A 126 21.11 10.12 2.91
C PHE A 126 22.27 10.57 2.02
N PHE A 127 22.08 11.59 1.18
CA PHE A 127 23.14 12.14 0.34
C PHE A 127 24.27 12.77 1.17
N ILE A 128 23.95 13.49 2.25
CA ILE A 128 24.94 14.06 3.17
C ILE A 128 25.73 12.94 3.87
N CYS A 129 25.04 11.90 4.37
CA CYS A 129 25.68 10.74 4.98
C CYS A 129 26.62 10.03 4.00
N ARG A 130 26.20 9.82 2.74
CA ARG A 130 27.07 9.22 1.71
C ARG A 130 28.30 10.07 1.41
N LYS A 131 28.15 11.39 1.34
CA LYS A 131 29.29 12.31 1.15
C LYS A 131 30.28 12.22 2.32
N LYS A 132 29.77 12.10 3.55
CA LYS A 132 30.59 11.94 4.77
C LYS A 132 31.31 10.59 4.81
N VAL A 133 30.67 9.51 4.35
CA VAL A 133 31.30 8.18 4.22
C VAL A 133 32.42 8.21 3.18
N SER A 134 32.21 8.88 2.04
CA SER A 134 33.24 9.03 0.99
C SER A 134 34.46 9.84 1.43
N GLN A 135 34.32 10.75 2.42
CA GLN A 135 35.47 11.46 3.01
C GLN A 135 36.16 10.65 4.10
N ARG A 136 35.47 9.69 4.73
CA ARG A 136 36.04 8.85 5.81
C ARG A 136 36.84 7.68 5.26
N THR A 137 36.64 7.31 4.00
CA THR A 137 37.38 6.24 3.33
C THR A 137 38.82 6.60 2.96
N ASP A 138 39.19 7.88 2.90
CA ASP A 138 40.57 8.30 2.64
C ASP A 138 41.48 8.23 3.89
N ASP A 139 40.90 8.12 5.10
CA ASP A 139 41.63 8.09 6.38
C ASP A 139 41.66 6.69 7.04
N VAL A 140 40.96 5.70 6.46
CA VAL A 140 40.76 4.34 7.01
C VAL A 140 41.64 3.27 6.33
N ASN A 141 42.51 3.65 5.39
CA ASN A 141 43.33 2.66 4.67
C ASN A 141 44.62 2.23 5.40
N LYS A 142 44.79 2.60 6.69
CA LYS A 142 45.75 1.96 7.59
C LYS A 142 45.09 0.71 8.21
N ARG A 143 45.24 -0.44 7.56
CA ARG A 143 44.71 -1.72 8.05
C ARG A 143 45.67 -2.30 9.09
N ASP A 144 45.27 -2.25 10.35
CA ASP A 144 46.04 -2.78 11.48
C ASP A 144 45.86 -4.31 11.57
N VAL A 145 46.86 -5.05 11.08
CA VAL A 145 46.82 -6.51 10.85
C VAL A 145 46.68 -7.31 12.15
N PHE A 146 47.07 -6.75 13.31
CA PHE A 146 47.02 -7.41 14.61
C PHE A 146 45.87 -6.94 15.53
N SER A 147 44.88 -6.25 14.97
CA SER A 147 43.70 -5.82 15.72
C SER A 147 42.85 -7.03 16.17
N VAL A 148 42.61 -7.14 17.50
CA VAL A 148 41.95 -8.29 18.16
C VAL A 148 40.57 -8.62 17.59
N TRP A 149 39.85 -7.64 17.06
CA TRP A 149 38.47 -7.79 16.60
C TRP A 149 38.34 -8.26 15.14
N SER A 150 39.44 -8.27 14.38
CA SER A 150 39.44 -8.64 12.94
C SER A 150 40.65 -9.46 12.51
N PHE A 151 41.23 -10.24 13.43
CA PHE A 151 42.40 -11.06 13.13
C PHE A 151 42.05 -12.21 12.17
N ASP A 152 42.50 -12.11 10.91
CA ASP A 152 42.50 -13.21 9.95
C ASP A 152 43.90 -13.81 9.86
N GLY A 153 44.12 -14.91 10.60
CA GLY A 153 45.42 -15.56 10.69
C GLY A 153 45.96 -16.08 9.36
N LYS A 154 45.11 -16.33 8.35
CA LYS A 154 45.57 -16.78 7.02
C LYS A 154 46.19 -15.63 6.24
N MET A 155 45.58 -14.44 6.27
CA MET A 155 46.14 -13.25 5.62
C MET A 155 47.41 -12.78 6.32
N ALA A 156 47.41 -12.75 7.66
CA ALA A 156 48.61 -12.39 8.43
C ALA A 156 49.80 -13.31 8.13
N PHE A 157 49.55 -14.61 7.95
CA PHE A 157 50.59 -15.55 7.56
C PHE A 157 51.15 -15.26 6.16
N GLU A 158 50.31 -15.01 5.16
CA GLU A 158 50.74 -14.66 3.80
C GLU A 158 51.57 -13.37 3.77
N ASP A 159 51.15 -12.34 4.52
CA ASP A 159 51.90 -11.07 4.64
C ASP A 159 53.29 -11.30 5.26
N ILE A 160 53.38 -12.16 6.29
CA ILE A 160 54.65 -12.57 6.89
C ILE A 160 55.53 -13.33 5.89
N ILE A 161 54.95 -14.25 5.12
CA ILE A 161 55.69 -15.00 4.10
C ILE A 161 56.24 -14.05 3.04
N ASN A 162 55.44 -13.11 2.54
CA ASN A 162 55.91 -12.13 1.56
C ASN A 162 56.96 -11.19 2.15
N ALA A 163 56.74 -10.66 3.36
CA ALA A 163 57.65 -9.72 4.01
C ALA A 163 59.01 -10.34 4.40
N THR A 164 59.04 -11.65 4.65
CA THR A 164 60.28 -12.38 4.95
C THR A 164 60.88 -13.06 3.73
N ASP A 165 60.26 -12.91 2.55
CA ASP A 165 60.61 -13.62 1.32
C ASP A 165 60.73 -15.14 1.57
N ASN A 166 59.66 -15.72 2.12
CA ASN A 166 59.57 -17.11 2.55
C ASN A 166 60.66 -17.54 3.55
N PHE A 167 60.94 -16.69 4.54
CA PHE A 167 61.98 -16.89 5.56
C PHE A 167 63.41 -17.01 5.00
N ASP A 168 63.76 -16.12 4.06
CA ASP A 168 65.12 -16.01 3.51
C ASP A 168 66.14 -15.57 4.58
N GLU A 169 67.38 -16.09 4.49
CA GLU A 169 68.45 -15.79 5.45
C GLU A 169 68.79 -14.29 5.54
N LYS A 170 68.54 -13.50 4.49
CA LYS A 170 68.77 -12.05 4.51
C LYS A 170 67.93 -11.32 5.56
N HIS A 171 66.81 -11.91 5.95
CA HIS A 171 65.92 -11.38 6.98
C HIS A 171 66.18 -11.97 8.37
N CYS A 172 67.13 -12.91 8.50
CA CYS A 172 67.48 -13.51 9.78
C CYS A 172 68.15 -12.46 10.70
N ILE A 173 67.60 -12.29 11.89
CA ILE A 173 68.14 -11.39 12.92
C ILE A 173 68.67 -12.14 14.15
N GLY A 174 68.49 -13.46 14.22
CA GLY A 174 69.10 -14.28 15.28
C GLY A 174 68.71 -15.76 15.22
N GLU A 175 69.65 -16.62 15.60
CA GLU A 175 69.47 -18.07 15.65
C GLU A 175 69.90 -18.62 17.02
N GLY A 176 69.13 -19.58 17.54
CA GLY A 176 69.47 -20.30 18.76
C GLY A 176 68.75 -21.64 18.86
N SER A 177 68.97 -22.37 19.96
CA SER A 177 68.45 -23.73 20.17
C SER A 177 66.91 -23.85 20.14
N SER A 178 66.19 -22.73 20.24
CA SER A 178 64.72 -22.68 20.22
C SER A 178 64.14 -22.23 18.87
N GLY A 179 64.97 -22.03 17.85
CA GLY A 179 64.54 -21.62 16.51
C GLY A 179 65.23 -20.35 16.00
N ILE A 180 64.78 -19.91 14.81
CA ILE A 180 65.36 -18.79 14.07
C ILE A 180 64.37 -17.63 14.07
N VAL A 181 64.86 -16.41 14.26
CA VAL A 181 64.05 -15.19 14.28
C VAL A 181 64.36 -14.35 13.06
N TYR A 182 63.31 -13.91 12.37
CA TYR A 182 63.38 -13.09 11.16
C TYR A 182 62.73 -11.73 11.40
N LYS A 183 63.25 -10.68 10.77
CA LYS A 183 62.61 -9.36 10.70
C LYS A 183 61.63 -9.36 9.52
N ALA A 184 60.39 -8.95 9.76
CA ALA A 184 59.37 -8.73 8.74
C ALA A 184 58.88 -7.28 8.80
N GLU A 185 58.71 -6.63 7.65
CA GLU A 185 58.13 -5.30 7.53
C GLU A 185 56.81 -5.43 6.76
N LEU A 186 55.71 -5.14 7.46
CA LEU A 186 54.35 -5.38 6.99
C LEU A 186 53.83 -4.20 6.15
N PRO A 187 52.73 -4.39 5.38
CA PRO A 187 52.20 -3.35 4.48
C PRO A 187 51.74 -2.06 5.17
N ASP A 188 51.50 -2.10 6.48
CA ASP A 188 51.15 -0.95 7.32
C ASP A 188 52.37 -0.23 7.91
N GLU A 189 53.58 -0.54 7.39
CA GLU A 189 54.90 -0.05 7.84
C GLU A 189 55.29 -0.54 9.24
N GLN A 190 54.59 -1.54 9.79
CA GLN A 190 54.95 -2.14 11.06
C GLN A 190 56.08 -3.16 10.89
N VAL A 191 57.13 -3.02 11.71
CA VAL A 191 58.24 -3.96 11.76
C VAL A 191 58.02 -4.95 12.91
N VAL A 192 58.00 -6.25 12.61
CA VAL A 192 57.82 -7.33 13.58
C VAL A 192 58.95 -8.35 13.52
N ALA A 193 59.18 -9.03 14.64
CA ALA A 193 60.09 -10.17 14.72
C ALA A 193 59.29 -11.48 14.70
N VAL A 194 59.55 -12.34 13.72
CA VAL A 194 58.85 -13.61 13.53
C VAL A 194 59.77 -14.76 13.88
N LYS A 195 59.39 -15.58 14.86
CA LYS A 195 60.18 -16.74 15.29
C LYS A 195 59.68 -18.01 14.62
N LYS A 196 60.52 -18.59 13.76
CA LYS A 196 60.31 -19.90 13.16
C LYS A 196 60.79 -20.99 14.11
N LEU A 197 59.85 -21.78 14.63
CA LEU A 197 60.14 -22.87 15.55
C LEU A 197 60.55 -24.13 14.76
N PRO A 198 61.59 -24.86 15.22
CA PRO A 198 61.96 -26.14 14.63
C PRO A 198 60.86 -27.17 14.93
N TRP A 199 60.52 -27.98 13.92
CA TRP A 199 59.49 -29.01 14.08
C TRP A 199 60.00 -30.10 15.02
N ARG A 200 59.30 -30.36 16.14
CA ARG A 200 59.60 -31.48 17.04
C ARG A 200 58.78 -32.69 16.58
N ARG A 201 59.45 -33.80 16.24
CA ARG A 201 58.78 -35.10 16.01
C ARG A 201 58.20 -35.65 17.31
#